data_AF-A0A4U8YTH5-F1
#
_entry.id   AF-A0A4U8YTH5-F1
#
_cell.length_a   1.000
_cell.length_b   1.000
_cell.length_c   1.000
_cell.angle_alpha   90.00
_cell.angle_beta   90.00
_cell.angle_gamma   90.00
#
_symmetry.space_group_name_H-M   'P 1'
#
loop_
_entity.id
_entity.type
_entity.pdbx_description
1 polymer ?
#
loop_
_entity_poly.entity_id
_entity_poly.type
_entity_poly.pdbx_seq_one_letter_code
_entity_poly.pdbx_strand_id
1 'polypeptide(L)'
;MGKPGPSLFLTRASFISFLRGRRGVIVRMARMLFPARRQNYSLSFSFNGHAFHATFSFLDIEGYFVGEIFLTPEKTSSQLEALARDAMIFASLALQHGATLESLKAAMTRDDRFGYTSVAGQAIGAVADMVEHIKAVGLHENA
;
A
#
# COMPACT_ATOMS: atom_id res chain seq x y z
N MET A 1 12.66 19.09 67.82
CA MET A 1 11.52 20.02 68.00
C MET A 1 11.52 20.97 66.80
N GLY A 2 10.96 20.53 65.67
CA GLY A 2 10.95 21.26 64.39
C GLY A 2 9.50 21.53 63.98
N LYS A 3 9.16 22.81 63.75
CA LYS A 3 7.81 23.24 63.37
C LYS A 3 7.46 22.72 61.96
N PRO A 4 6.29 22.11 61.73
CA PRO A 4 5.82 21.80 60.39
C PRO A 4 5.34 23.07 59.69
N GLY A 5 5.87 23.34 58.50
CA GLY A 5 5.42 24.42 57.62
C GLY A 5 4.07 24.10 56.97
N PRO A 6 3.29 25.12 56.54
CA PRO A 6 1.96 24.90 55.99
C PRO A 6 2.07 24.37 54.54
N SER A 7 1.71 23.11 54.33
CA SER A 7 1.49 22.57 52.99
C SER A 7 0.17 23.10 52.46
N LEU A 8 0.29 23.97 51.47
CA LEU A 8 -0.77 24.67 50.76
C LEU A 8 -1.76 23.67 50.13
N PHE A 9 -3.02 23.75 50.54
CA PHE A 9 -4.14 23.13 49.84
C PHE A 9 -4.28 23.79 48.46
N LEU A 10 -4.25 23.00 47.38
CA LEU A 10 -4.69 23.42 46.05
C LEU A 10 -5.88 22.58 45.61
N THR A 11 -7.02 23.27 45.58
CA THR A 11 -8.36 22.80 45.29
C THR A 11 -8.53 22.50 43.80
N ARG A 12 -9.27 21.43 43.49
CA ARG A 12 -9.82 21.15 42.15
C ARG A 12 -10.70 22.33 41.70
N ALA A 13 -10.41 22.92 40.54
CA ALA A 13 -11.38 23.36 39.54
C ALA A 13 -10.70 24.07 38.35
N SER A 14 -11.26 23.89 37.16
CA SER A 14 -11.06 24.68 35.94
C SER A 14 -9.80 24.44 35.10
N PHE A 15 -9.89 23.47 34.20
CA PHE A 15 -9.14 23.49 32.93
C PHE A 15 -10.09 23.12 31.77
N ILE A 16 -11.15 23.91 31.61
CA ILE A 16 -11.92 23.96 30.36
C ILE A 16 -11.54 25.25 29.65
N SER A 17 -11.26 25.10 28.35
CA SER A 17 -11.02 26.16 27.36
C SER A 17 -9.58 26.59 27.14
N PHE A 18 -8.85 25.81 26.34
CA PHE A 18 -7.98 26.37 25.31
C PHE A 18 -7.62 25.30 24.27
N LEU A 19 -8.34 25.23 23.16
CA LEU A 19 -7.80 24.86 21.83
C LEU A 19 -8.84 25.26 20.77
N ARG A 20 -8.99 26.57 20.61
CA ARG A 20 -9.56 27.19 19.41
C ARG A 20 -8.53 27.03 18.28
N GLY A 21 -8.89 26.31 17.22
CA GLY A 21 -8.22 26.42 15.91
C GLY A 21 -6.92 25.62 15.73
N ARG A 22 -6.99 24.27 15.71
CA ARG A 22 -6.02 23.51 14.92
C ARG A 22 -6.35 23.74 13.45
N ARG A 23 -5.68 24.72 12.82
CA ARG A 23 -5.52 24.70 11.36
C ARG A 23 -4.93 23.33 11.03
N GLY A 24 -5.65 22.52 10.26
CA GLY A 24 -5.15 21.21 9.83
C GLY A 24 -3.81 21.41 9.14
N VAL A 25 -2.74 20.85 9.69
CA VAL A 25 -1.48 20.73 8.97
C VAL A 25 -1.77 19.75 7.85
N ILE A 26 -1.85 20.24 6.61
CA ILE A 26 -1.89 19.36 5.44
C ILE A 26 -0.50 18.78 5.31
N VAL A 27 -0.29 17.57 5.84
CA VAL A 27 0.92 16.80 5.55
C VAL A 27 0.77 16.26 4.14
N ARG A 28 1.49 16.87 3.18
CA ARG A 28 1.63 16.31 1.84
C ARG A 28 2.69 15.21 1.89
N MET A 29 2.28 13.96 1.72
CA MET A 29 3.23 12.88 1.45
C MET A 29 3.87 13.17 0.09
N ALA A 30 5.17 13.47 0.11
CA ALA A 30 5.96 13.57 -1.12
C ALA A 30 5.99 12.22 -1.80
N ARG A 31 5.90 12.23 -3.14
CA ARG A 31 6.02 11.01 -3.95
C ARG A 31 7.37 10.35 -3.67
N MET A 32 7.37 9.08 -3.31
CA MET A 32 8.60 8.31 -3.16
C MET A 32 9.23 8.09 -4.54
N LEU A 33 10.52 8.41 -4.68
CA LEU A 33 11.27 8.27 -5.93
C LEU A 33 11.96 6.91 -5.98
N PHE A 34 11.99 6.32 -7.17
CA PHE A 34 12.70 5.07 -7.39
C PHE A 34 14.20 5.27 -7.55
N PRO A 35 15.03 4.30 -7.11
CA PRO A 35 16.43 4.25 -7.46
C PRO A 35 16.60 4.05 -8.97
N ALA A 36 17.72 4.54 -9.52
CA ALA A 36 18.02 4.49 -10.95
C ALA A 36 18.15 3.04 -11.49
N ARG A 37 18.47 2.07 -10.64
CA ARG A 37 18.43 0.63 -10.96
C ARG A 37 17.53 -0.05 -9.95
N ARG A 38 16.60 -0.87 -10.44
CA ARG A 38 15.61 -1.60 -9.64
C ARG A 38 15.38 -2.97 -10.23
N GLN A 39 15.22 -3.95 -9.36
CA GLN A 39 14.83 -5.30 -9.75
C GLN A 39 13.33 -5.29 -10.08
N ASN A 40 12.99 -5.98 -11.17
CA ASN A 40 11.64 -6.18 -11.64
C ASN A 40 11.29 -7.67 -11.60
N TYR A 41 10.03 -7.95 -11.27
CA TYR A 41 9.47 -9.28 -11.20
C TYR A 41 8.27 -9.34 -12.13
N SER A 42 8.12 -10.47 -12.81
CA SER A 42 7.00 -10.68 -13.73
C SER A 42 6.27 -11.96 -13.39
N LEU A 43 4.95 -11.93 -13.52
CA LEU A 43 4.09 -13.11 -13.39
C LEU A 43 3.01 -13.07 -14.46
N SER A 44 2.53 -14.25 -14.83
CA SER A 44 1.47 -14.40 -15.83
C SER A 44 0.27 -15.09 -15.21
N PHE A 45 -0.93 -14.67 -15.59
CA PHE A 45 -2.18 -15.27 -15.12
C PHE A 45 -3.28 -15.12 -16.16
N SER A 46 -4.38 -15.84 -15.97
CA SER A 46 -5.59 -15.69 -16.78
C SER A 46 -6.74 -15.17 -15.93
N PHE A 47 -7.56 -14.30 -16.50
CA PHE A 47 -8.78 -13.80 -15.87
C PHE A 47 -9.88 -13.64 -16.91
N ASN A 48 -11.05 -14.23 -16.65
CA ASN A 48 -12.20 -14.25 -17.57
C ASN A 48 -11.84 -14.63 -19.02
N GLY A 49 -10.98 -15.63 -19.19
CA GLY A 49 -10.56 -16.14 -20.51
C GLY A 49 -9.51 -15.29 -21.24
N HIS A 50 -8.97 -14.25 -20.60
CA HIS A 50 -7.88 -13.43 -21.14
C HIS A 50 -6.59 -13.69 -20.38
N ALA A 51 -5.47 -13.82 -21.11
CA ALA A 51 -4.15 -13.91 -20.54
C ALA A 51 -3.54 -12.52 -20.30
N PHE A 52 -2.85 -12.38 -19.17
CA PHE A 52 -2.22 -11.16 -18.74
C PHE A 52 -0.81 -11.41 -18.22
N HIS A 53 0.04 -10.41 -18.42
CA HIS A 53 1.36 -10.31 -17.82
C HIS A 53 1.39 -9.12 -16.88
N ALA A 54 1.67 -9.39 -15.61
CA ALA A 54 1.91 -8.37 -14.61
C ALA A 54 3.41 -8.25 -14.35
N THR A 55 3.90 -7.01 -14.27
CA THR A 55 5.27 -6.71 -13.83
C THR A 55 5.20 -5.77 -12.65
N PHE A 56 6.04 -5.99 -11.65
CA PHE A 56 6.13 -5.09 -10.50
C PHE A 56 7.58 -4.87 -10.09
N SER A 57 7.82 -3.74 -9.43
CA SER A 57 9.15 -3.38 -8.92
C SER A 57 9.06 -2.90 -7.48
N PHE A 58 10.08 -3.22 -6.69
CA PHE A 58 10.22 -2.71 -5.34
C PHE A 58 10.80 -1.29 -5.35
N LEU A 59 10.24 -0.44 -4.50
CA LEU A 59 10.83 0.84 -4.10
C LEU A 59 12.00 0.61 -3.14
N ASP A 60 11.82 -0.34 -2.23
CA ASP A 60 12.80 -0.82 -1.27
C ASP A 60 12.66 -2.34 -1.16
N ILE A 61 13.76 -3.03 -1.46
CA ILE A 61 13.81 -4.50 -1.48
C ILE A 61 13.96 -5.10 -0.10
N GLU A 62 14.64 -4.40 0.84
CA GLU A 62 14.83 -4.87 2.21
C GLU A 62 13.51 -4.79 2.98
N GLY A 63 12.72 -3.74 2.73
CA GLY A 63 11.37 -3.60 3.25
C GLY A 63 10.27 -4.29 2.42
N TYR A 64 10.62 -4.90 1.28
CA TYR A 64 9.67 -5.48 0.32
C TYR A 64 8.51 -4.54 -0.06
N PHE A 65 8.80 -3.24 -0.18
CA PHE A 65 7.81 -2.22 -0.51
C PHE A 65 7.62 -2.14 -2.02
N VAL A 66 6.50 -2.65 -2.54
CA VAL A 66 6.14 -2.52 -3.95
C VAL A 66 5.82 -1.05 -4.26
N GLY A 67 6.47 -0.48 -5.26
CA GLY A 67 6.23 0.91 -5.65
C GLY A 67 5.47 1.06 -6.98
N GLU A 68 5.52 0.05 -7.85
CA GLU A 68 4.84 0.09 -9.13
C GLU A 68 4.40 -1.30 -9.57
N ILE A 69 3.28 -1.33 -10.26
CA ILE A 69 2.70 -2.50 -10.89
C ILE A 69 2.28 -2.08 -12.29
N PHE A 70 2.53 -2.93 -13.27
CA PHE A 70 2.07 -2.81 -14.64
C PHE A 70 1.32 -4.07 -15.02
N LEU A 71 0.31 -3.92 -15.88
CA LEU A 71 -0.49 -5.03 -16.37
C LEU A 71 -0.72 -4.87 -17.86
N THR A 72 -0.39 -5.91 -18.62
CA THR A 72 -0.55 -5.95 -20.07
C THR A 72 -1.30 -7.22 -20.48
N PRO A 73 -2.45 -7.11 -21.16
CA PRO A 73 -3.10 -8.28 -21.77
C PRO A 73 -2.31 -8.76 -23.00
N GLU A 74 -2.39 -10.06 -23.31
CA GLU A 74 -1.80 -10.59 -24.55
C GLU A 74 -2.46 -10.02 -25.81
N LYS A 75 -3.79 -9.79 -25.76
CA LYS A 75 -4.52 -9.15 -26.85
C LYS A 75 -4.52 -7.63 -26.69
N THR A 76 -3.72 -6.97 -27.51
CA THR A 76 -3.61 -5.51 -27.55
C THR A 76 -4.76 -4.86 -28.35
N SER A 77 -4.95 -3.55 -28.18
CA SER A 77 -5.97 -2.65 -28.74
C SER A 77 -7.41 -2.77 -28.19
N SER A 78 -7.59 -3.26 -26.96
CA SER A 78 -8.92 -3.40 -26.35
C SER A 78 -9.21 -2.35 -25.27
N GLN A 79 -10.49 -2.04 -25.01
CA GLN A 79 -10.88 -1.23 -23.85
C GLN A 79 -10.41 -1.86 -22.53
N LEU A 80 -10.34 -3.19 -22.49
CA LEU A 80 -9.81 -3.94 -21.36
C LEU A 80 -8.33 -3.61 -21.09
N GLU A 81 -7.51 -3.44 -22.12
CA GLU A 81 -6.11 -3.02 -21.99
C GLU A 81 -5.99 -1.62 -21.38
N ALA A 82 -6.80 -0.67 -21.88
CA ALA A 82 -6.81 0.69 -21.34
C ALA A 82 -7.19 0.70 -19.86
N LEU A 83 -8.30 0.03 -19.50
CA LEU A 83 -8.76 -0.07 -18.12
C LEU A 83 -7.75 -0.79 -17.20
N ALA A 84 -7.12 -1.87 -17.68
CA ALA A 84 -6.09 -2.60 -16.95
C ALA A 84 -4.87 -1.72 -16.66
N ARG A 85 -4.39 -0.97 -17.67
CA ARG A 85 -3.26 -0.05 -17.50
C ARG A 85 -3.58 1.10 -16.57
N ASP A 86 -4.72 1.76 -16.76
CA ASP A 86 -5.12 2.90 -15.94
C ASP A 86 -5.27 2.49 -14.48
N ALA A 87 -5.89 1.32 -14.20
CA ALA A 87 -6.00 0.80 -12.86
C ALA A 87 -4.63 0.56 -12.20
N MET A 88 -3.66 0.01 -12.93
CA MET A 88 -2.32 -0.23 -12.39
C MET A 88 -1.48 1.03 -12.26
N ILE A 89 -1.71 2.05 -13.09
CA ILE A 89 -1.12 3.38 -12.92
C ILE A 89 -1.64 4.00 -11.63
N PHE A 90 -2.95 3.93 -11.36
CA PHE A 90 -3.51 4.42 -10.11
C PHE A 90 -2.99 3.65 -8.89
N ALA A 91 -2.87 2.33 -8.98
CA ALA A 91 -2.27 1.52 -7.93
C ALA A 91 -0.81 1.94 -7.66
N SER A 92 0.00 2.12 -8.71
CA SER A 92 1.39 2.57 -8.59
C SER A 92 1.51 3.95 -7.96
N LEU A 93 0.64 4.89 -8.33
CA LEU A 93 0.60 6.21 -7.71
C LEU A 93 0.21 6.10 -6.23
N ALA A 94 -0.81 5.30 -5.90
CA ALA A 94 -1.22 5.10 -4.51
C ALA A 94 -0.05 4.54 -3.67
N LEU A 95 0.65 3.52 -4.17
CA LEU A 95 1.82 2.93 -3.51
C LEU A 95 2.93 3.97 -3.29
N GLN A 96 3.26 4.77 -4.30
CA GLN A 96 4.28 5.82 -4.21
C GLN A 96 3.89 6.96 -3.26
N HIS A 97 2.61 7.08 -2.92
CA HIS A 97 2.06 8.04 -1.96
C HIS A 97 1.73 7.40 -0.60
N GLY A 98 2.21 6.18 -0.34
CA GLY A 98 2.17 5.54 0.97
C GLY A 98 1.02 4.55 1.20
N ALA A 99 0.23 4.23 0.17
CA ALA A 99 -0.65 3.06 0.27
C ALA A 99 0.20 1.78 0.37
N THR A 100 -0.31 0.76 1.06
CA THR A 100 0.35 -0.54 1.13
C THR A 100 -0.30 -1.51 0.15
N LEU A 101 0.42 -2.56 -0.24
CA LEU A 101 -0.11 -3.56 -1.13
C LEU A 101 -1.31 -4.29 -0.50
N GLU A 102 -1.27 -4.49 0.81
CA GLU A 102 -2.35 -5.08 1.60
C GLU A 102 -3.59 -4.18 1.62
N SER A 103 -3.43 -2.86 1.76
CA SER A 103 -4.56 -1.93 1.75
C SER A 103 -5.21 -1.87 0.37
N LEU A 104 -4.41 -1.89 -0.70
CA LEU A 104 -4.92 -2.02 -2.06
C LEU A 104 -5.65 -3.35 -2.25
N LYS A 105 -5.07 -4.49 -1.84
CA LYS A 105 -5.68 -5.83 -1.90
C LYS A 105 -7.02 -5.91 -1.16
N ALA A 106 -7.12 -5.25 -0.01
CA ALA A 106 -8.33 -5.18 0.80
C ALA A 106 -9.42 -4.30 0.17
N ALA A 107 -9.04 -3.27 -0.59
CA ALA A 107 -9.98 -2.37 -1.28
C ALA A 107 -10.58 -2.97 -2.56
N MET A 108 -10.06 -4.10 -3.05
CA MET A 108 -10.54 -4.71 -4.29
C MET A 108 -11.88 -5.42 -4.09
N THR A 109 -12.80 -5.20 -5.03
CA THR A 109 -14.11 -5.85 -5.04
C THR A 109 -13.99 -7.36 -5.16
N ARG A 110 -14.75 -8.07 -4.33
CA ARG A 110 -14.83 -9.52 -4.30
C ARG A 110 -16.26 -10.01 -4.44
N ASP A 111 -16.42 -11.24 -4.91
CA ASP A 111 -17.70 -11.97 -4.89
C ASP A 111 -17.99 -12.60 -3.52
N ASP A 112 -19.10 -13.33 -3.41
CA ASP A 112 -19.54 -14.05 -2.22
C ASP A 112 -18.61 -15.20 -1.81
N ARG A 113 -17.74 -15.64 -2.72
CA ARG A 113 -16.71 -16.67 -2.51
C ARG A 113 -15.33 -16.07 -2.28
N PHE A 114 -15.26 -14.75 -2.05
CA PHE A 114 -14.02 -13.99 -1.86
C PHE A 114 -13.09 -13.93 -3.09
N GLY A 115 -13.56 -14.32 -4.27
CA GLY A 115 -12.85 -14.19 -5.54
C GLY A 115 -12.86 -12.75 -6.05
N TYR A 116 -11.79 -12.29 -6.71
CA TYR A 116 -11.77 -10.96 -7.29
C TYR A 116 -12.70 -10.86 -8.50
N THR A 117 -13.48 -9.79 -8.58
CA THR A 117 -14.42 -9.57 -9.70
C THR A 117 -13.84 -8.71 -10.82
N SER A 118 -12.62 -8.20 -10.64
CA SER A 118 -11.93 -7.37 -11.63
C SER A 118 -10.51 -7.87 -11.89
N VAL A 119 -10.01 -7.61 -13.10
CA VAL A 119 -8.61 -7.93 -13.44
C VAL A 119 -7.62 -7.15 -12.58
N ALA A 120 -7.97 -5.92 -12.17
CA ALA A 120 -7.15 -5.13 -11.26
C ALA A 120 -7.03 -5.82 -9.89
N GLY A 121 -8.14 -6.33 -9.36
CA GLY A 121 -8.15 -7.10 -8.13
C GLY A 121 -7.32 -8.37 -8.22
N GLN A 122 -7.51 -9.13 -9.32
CA GLN A 122 -6.73 -10.34 -9.58
C GLN A 122 -5.23 -10.06 -9.67
N ALA A 123 -4.83 -8.99 -10.37
CA ALA A 123 -3.43 -8.59 -10.51
C ALA A 123 -2.80 -8.18 -9.17
N ILE A 124 -3.46 -7.31 -8.40
CA ILE A 124 -2.99 -6.87 -7.08
C ILE A 124 -2.87 -8.07 -6.13
N GLY A 125 -3.85 -8.98 -6.16
CA GLY A 125 -3.81 -10.23 -5.40
C GLY A 125 -2.61 -11.09 -5.76
N ALA A 126 -2.41 -11.34 -7.06
CA ALA A 126 -1.30 -12.16 -7.54
C ALA A 126 0.08 -11.56 -7.21
N VAL A 127 0.22 -10.24 -7.30
CA VAL A 127 1.46 -9.54 -6.90
C VAL A 127 1.67 -9.69 -5.40
N ALA A 128 0.64 -9.52 -4.57
CA ALA A 128 0.75 -9.72 -3.12
C ALA A 128 1.19 -11.14 -2.76
N ASP A 129 0.59 -12.14 -3.39
CA ASP A 129 0.93 -13.54 -3.14
C ASP A 129 2.36 -13.86 -3.61
N MET A 130 2.81 -13.27 -4.73
CA MET A 130 4.21 -13.37 -5.18
C MET A 130 5.19 -12.66 -4.23
N VAL A 131 4.85 -11.50 -3.70
CA VAL A 131 5.68 -10.80 -2.71
C VAL A 131 5.85 -11.63 -1.45
N GLU A 132 4.77 -12.23 -0.95
CA GLU A 132 4.85 -13.17 0.19
C GLU A 132 5.71 -14.39 -0.13
N HIS A 133 5.62 -14.93 -1.34
CA HIS A 133 6.50 -16.01 -1.78
C HIS A 133 7.98 -15.59 -1.81
N ILE A 134 8.30 -14.42 -2.38
CA ILE A 134 9.67 -13.88 -2.42
C ILE A 134 10.22 -13.68 -1.00
N LYS A 135 9.40 -13.14 -0.08
CA LYS A 135 9.76 -13.00 1.34
C LYS A 135 10.09 -14.36 1.95
N ALA A 136 9.23 -15.36 1.76
CA ALA A 136 9.43 -16.70 2.30
C ALA A 136 10.73 -17.34 1.78
N VAL A 137 11.00 -17.24 0.48
CA VAL A 137 12.23 -17.78 -0.12
C VAL A 137 13.47 -17.03 0.38
N GLY A 138 13.44 -15.69 0.40
CA GLY A 138 14.55 -14.86 0.86
C GLY A 138 14.89 -15.04 2.35
N LEU A 139 13.91 -15.40 3.19
CA LEU A 139 14.15 -15.75 4.59
C LEU A 139 14.88 -17.10 4.74
N HIS A 140 14.70 -18.04 3.81
CA HIS A 140 15.36 -19.33 3.85
C HIS A 140 16.81 -19.30 3.32
N GLU A 141 17.18 -18.34 2.47
CA GLU A 141 18.56 -18.19 1.99
C GLU A 141 19.49 -17.48 2.99
N ASN A 142 18.93 -16.80 3.99
CA ASN A 142 19.67 -16.03 4.99
C ASN A 142 19.66 -16.65 6.41
N ALA A 143 19.14 -17.87 6.57
CA ALA A 143 19.06 -18.63 7.82
C ALA A 143 20.09 -19.76 7.87
#